data_AF-A0A497EUE5-F1
#
_entry.id   AF-A0A497EUE5-F1
#
_cell.length_a   1.000
_cell.length_b   1.000
_cell.length_c   1.000
_cell.angle_alpha   90.00
_cell.angle_beta   90.00
_cell.angle_gamma   90.00
#
_symmetry.space_group_name_H-M   'P 1'
#
loop_
_entity.id
_entity.type
_entity.pdbx_description
1 polymer ?
#
loop_
_entity_poly.entity_id
_entity_poly.type
_entity_poly.pdbx_seq_one_letter_code
_entity_poly.pdbx_strand_id
1 'polypeptide(L)'
;MQRSELKTKKPCGKLKAITKPLSKISGKFASEEVDENALFMMAFLYAMSTAKPSRDELFKVVGEKSNYGVYTEIINKIYMVGAKWKYGLNRACEFFANEVKNKFFRDFLTRFAQVLSLGEDTESFLQSELQVALTDYFARYERILESLKLLLGIYSTLM
;
A
#
# COMPACT_ATOMS: atom_id res chain seq x y z
N MET A 1 -21.17 -4.03 -69.71
CA MET A 1 -20.72 -2.68 -69.29
C MET A 1 -20.35 -2.76 -67.81
N GLN A 2 -19.17 -3.23 -67.41
CA GLN A 2 -17.88 -2.53 -67.31
C GLN A 2 -17.92 -1.05 -66.90
N ARG A 3 -17.12 -0.77 -65.84
CA ARG A 3 -16.50 0.50 -65.37
C ARG A 3 -17.46 1.48 -64.65
N SER A 4 -17.11 2.12 -63.54
CA SER A 4 -15.79 2.37 -62.92
C SER A 4 -15.92 2.86 -61.48
N GLU A 5 -15.02 2.35 -60.66
CA GLU A 5 -14.42 2.84 -59.42
C GLU A 5 -14.73 4.27 -58.93
N LEU A 6 -15.03 4.37 -57.62
CA LEU A 6 -14.49 5.43 -56.77
C LEU A 6 -13.92 4.84 -55.48
N LYS A 7 -12.61 4.57 -55.53
CA LYS A 7 -11.75 4.44 -54.35
C LYS A 7 -11.53 5.84 -53.79
N THR A 8 -11.98 6.13 -52.57
CA THR A 8 -11.38 7.20 -51.77
C THR A 8 -11.28 6.80 -50.29
N LYS A 9 -10.12 6.23 -49.98
CA LYS A 9 -9.25 6.66 -48.89
C LYS A 9 -9.85 6.58 -47.46
N LYS A 10 -9.49 5.52 -46.73
CA LYS A 10 -9.28 5.61 -45.27
C LYS A 10 -8.31 6.76 -45.00
N PRO A 11 -8.65 7.74 -44.15
CA PRO A 11 -7.64 8.63 -43.61
C PRO A 11 -7.44 8.36 -42.11
N CYS A 12 -6.17 8.29 -41.75
CA CYS A 12 -5.62 8.79 -40.50
C CYS A 12 -6.16 8.14 -39.21
N GLY A 13 -5.46 7.18 -38.61
CA GLY A 13 -4.03 7.30 -38.30
C GLY A 13 -3.82 8.45 -37.31
N LYS A 14 -3.54 8.06 -36.05
CA LYS A 14 -2.96 8.88 -34.98
C LYS A 14 -3.86 9.95 -34.32
N LEU A 15 -4.84 9.52 -33.52
CA LEU A 15 -5.42 10.36 -32.44
C LEU A 15 -5.37 9.72 -31.04
N LYS A 16 -4.71 8.57 -30.87
CA LYS A 16 -4.50 7.91 -29.55
C LYS A 16 -3.13 8.17 -28.91
N ALA A 17 -2.35 9.13 -29.42
CA ALA A 17 -0.95 9.30 -29.02
C ALA A 17 -0.67 10.49 -28.10
N ILE A 18 -1.64 11.38 -27.83
CA ILE A 18 -1.38 12.63 -27.09
C ILE A 18 -1.80 12.55 -25.61
N THR A 19 -2.58 11.55 -25.20
CA THR A 19 -3.03 11.40 -23.79
C THR A 19 -2.04 10.69 -22.87
N LYS A 20 -0.92 10.17 -23.39
CA LYS A 20 0.00 9.31 -22.62
C LYS A 20 1.19 9.98 -21.89
N PRO A 21 1.53 11.28 -22.02
CA PRO A 21 2.63 11.83 -21.24
C PRO A 21 2.21 12.30 -19.83
N LEU A 22 0.94 12.64 -19.60
CA LEU A 22 0.46 13.14 -18.30
C LEU A 22 0.21 12.04 -17.26
N SER A 23 -0.27 10.85 -17.67
CA SER A 23 -0.47 9.73 -16.73
C SER A 23 0.85 9.15 -16.18
N LYS A 24 1.98 9.44 -16.85
CA LYS A 24 3.30 8.93 -16.46
C LYS A 24 3.99 9.80 -15.40
N ILE A 25 3.61 11.06 -15.28
CA ILE A 25 4.12 11.98 -14.26
C ILE A 25 3.44 11.70 -12.92
N SER A 26 2.12 11.45 -12.92
CA SER A 26 1.37 11.00 -11.73
C SER A 26 1.90 9.66 -11.18
N GLY A 27 2.22 8.70 -12.06
CA GLY A 27 2.71 7.38 -11.63
C GLY A 27 4.06 7.38 -10.88
N LYS A 28 4.90 8.41 -11.05
CA LYS A 28 6.15 8.54 -10.29
C LYS A 28 5.94 9.05 -8.86
N PHE A 29 4.89 9.83 -8.61
CA PHE A 29 4.55 10.27 -7.26
C PHE A 29 3.69 9.23 -6.52
N ALA A 30 2.85 8.47 -7.24
CA ALA A 30 1.89 7.53 -6.65
C ALA A 30 2.48 6.20 -6.13
N SER A 31 3.74 5.87 -6.45
CA SER A 31 4.31 4.54 -6.14
C SER A 31 4.94 4.43 -4.74
N GLU A 32 5.07 5.56 -4.05
CA GLU A 32 5.77 5.66 -2.77
C GLU A 32 4.90 6.41 -1.76
N GLU A 33 3.59 6.40 -1.92
CA GLU A 33 2.65 6.98 -0.97
C GLU A 33 2.44 6.00 0.19
N VAL A 34 2.74 6.47 1.40
CA VAL A 34 2.29 5.78 2.62
C VAL A 34 0.77 5.89 2.61
N ASP A 35 0.10 4.78 2.30
CA ASP A 35 -1.35 4.72 2.33
C ASP A 35 -1.80 4.81 3.80
N GLU A 36 -2.65 5.79 4.11
CA GLU A 36 -3.21 5.99 5.44
C GLU A 36 -3.89 4.73 5.96
N ASN A 37 -4.52 3.95 5.08
CA ASN A 37 -5.17 2.70 5.46
C ASN A 37 -4.17 1.63 5.92
N ALA A 38 -2.97 1.59 5.32
CA ALA A 38 -1.92 0.68 5.76
C ALA A 38 -1.40 1.06 7.15
N LEU A 39 -1.25 2.37 7.41
CA LEU A 39 -0.84 2.90 8.70
C LEU A 39 -1.89 2.60 9.78
N PHE A 40 -3.17 2.85 9.50
CA PHE A 40 -4.26 2.52 10.43
C PHE A 40 -4.37 1.03 10.70
N MET A 41 -4.15 0.19 9.68
CA MET A 41 -4.12 -1.25 9.87
C MET A 41 -2.97 -1.67 10.79
N MET A 42 -1.76 -1.13 10.62
CA MET A 42 -0.64 -1.41 11.54
C MET A 42 -0.92 -0.93 12.97
N ALA A 43 -1.51 0.26 13.12
CA ALA A 43 -1.91 0.77 14.43
C ALA A 43 -2.94 -0.15 15.11
N PHE A 44 -3.91 -0.65 14.34
CA PHE A 44 -4.89 -1.62 14.83
C PHE A 44 -4.25 -2.96 15.20
N LEU A 45 -3.35 -3.47 14.37
CA LEU A 45 -2.60 -4.69 14.64
C LEU A 45 -1.76 -4.56 15.92
N TYR A 46 -1.09 -3.42 16.13
CA TYR A 46 -0.40 -3.10 17.37
C TYR A 46 -1.36 -3.07 18.57
N ALA A 47 -2.48 -2.32 18.48
CA ALA A 47 -3.47 -2.27 19.54
C ALA A 47 -3.99 -3.67 19.92
N MET A 48 -4.22 -4.54 18.93
CA MET A 48 -4.62 -5.93 19.15
C MET A 48 -3.52 -6.78 19.78
N SER A 49 -2.24 -6.49 19.48
CA SER A 49 -1.10 -7.18 20.08
C SER A 49 -0.89 -6.85 21.56
N THR A 50 -1.33 -5.68 22.04
CA THR A 50 -1.25 -5.30 23.46
C THR A 50 -2.05 -6.23 24.37
N ALA A 51 -3.09 -6.88 23.85
CA ALA A 51 -3.86 -7.89 24.57
C ALA A 51 -3.12 -9.24 24.72
N LYS A 52 -1.89 -9.36 24.19
CA LYS A 52 -1.06 -10.57 24.11
C LYS A 52 -1.85 -11.82 23.67
N PRO A 53 -2.64 -11.75 22.58
CA PRO A 53 -3.33 -12.91 22.06
C PRO A 53 -2.32 -13.93 21.52
N SER A 54 -2.76 -15.18 21.37
CA SER A 54 -1.99 -16.16 20.61
C SER A 54 -1.82 -15.69 19.15
N ARG A 55 -0.72 -16.07 18.50
CA ARG A 55 -0.40 -15.60 17.13
C ARG A 55 -1.55 -15.90 16.15
N ASP A 56 -2.12 -17.09 16.21
CA ASP A 56 -3.23 -17.47 15.34
C ASP A 56 -4.50 -16.65 15.62
N GLU A 57 -4.79 -16.34 16.89
CA GLU A 57 -5.92 -15.50 17.27
C GLU A 57 -5.73 -14.04 16.88
N LEU A 58 -4.50 -13.51 16.95
CA LEU A 58 -4.19 -12.15 16.51
C LEU A 58 -4.61 -11.95 15.06
N PHE A 59 -4.14 -12.83 14.17
CA PHE A 59 -4.46 -12.76 12.74
C PHE A 59 -5.94 -13.02 12.46
N LYS A 60 -6.59 -13.90 13.23
CA LYS A 60 -8.03 -14.14 13.12
C LYS A 60 -8.84 -12.88 13.41
N VAL A 61 -8.62 -12.28 14.57
CA VAL A 61 -9.41 -11.13 15.02
C VAL A 61 -9.11 -9.92 14.14
N VAL A 62 -7.86 -9.73 13.72
CA VAL A 62 -7.50 -8.64 12.83
C VAL A 62 -8.14 -8.82 11.46
N GLY A 63 -8.14 -10.03 10.90
CA GLY A 63 -8.80 -10.33 9.62
C GLY A 63 -10.33 -10.17 9.65
N GLU A 64 -10.98 -10.41 10.79
CA GLU A 64 -12.44 -10.32 10.94
C GLU A 64 -12.94 -8.91 11.32
N LYS A 65 -12.23 -8.20 12.22
CA LYS A 65 -12.70 -6.92 12.78
C LYS A 65 -12.15 -5.68 12.08
N SER A 66 -11.07 -5.79 11.31
CA SER A 66 -10.51 -4.63 10.63
C SER A 66 -11.37 -4.19 9.45
N ASN A 67 -11.40 -2.88 9.17
CA ASN A 67 -12.13 -2.32 8.03
C ASN A 67 -11.24 -1.33 7.26
N TYR A 68 -10.09 -1.82 6.80
CA TYR A 68 -9.09 -1.03 6.07
C TYR A 68 -9.00 -1.43 4.58
N GLY A 69 -10.12 -1.91 4.02
CA GLY A 69 -10.23 -2.28 2.61
C GLY A 69 -9.30 -3.43 2.20
N VAL A 70 -8.46 -3.20 1.19
CA VAL A 70 -7.58 -4.21 0.58
C VAL A 70 -6.61 -4.82 1.61
N TYR A 71 -6.18 -4.04 2.61
CA TYR A 71 -5.25 -4.52 3.64
C TYR A 71 -5.90 -5.56 4.56
N THR A 72 -7.17 -5.36 4.93
CA THR A 72 -7.97 -6.33 5.69
C THR A 72 -8.09 -7.65 4.93
N GLU A 73 -8.39 -7.58 3.62
CA GLU A 73 -8.48 -8.78 2.79
C GLU A 73 -7.17 -9.56 2.74
N ILE A 74 -6.03 -8.85 2.62
CA ILE A 74 -4.71 -9.48 2.61
C ILE A 74 -4.43 -10.17 3.95
N ILE A 75 -4.69 -9.51 5.09
CA ILE A 75 -4.49 -10.12 6.42
C ILE A 75 -5.40 -11.34 6.61
N ASN A 76 -6.65 -11.29 6.13
CA ASN A 76 -7.56 -12.43 6.20
C ASN A 76 -7.08 -13.61 5.33
N LYS A 77 -6.54 -13.33 4.13
CA LYS A 77 -5.92 -14.36 3.29
C LYS A 77 -4.67 -14.96 3.96
N ILE A 78 -3.83 -14.13 4.60
CA ILE A 78 -2.68 -14.59 5.41
C ILE A 78 -3.16 -15.53 6.52
N TYR A 79 -4.23 -15.16 7.25
CA TYR A 79 -4.82 -16.01 8.28
C TYR A 79 -5.32 -17.35 7.73
N MET A 80 -6.02 -17.34 6.59
CA MET A 80 -6.51 -18.56 5.94
C MET A 80 -5.37 -19.52 5.57
N VAL A 81 -4.31 -19.02 4.93
CA VAL A 81 -3.19 -19.86 4.49
C VAL A 81 -2.31 -20.29 5.68
N GLY A 82 -2.03 -19.37 6.59
CA GLY A 82 -1.13 -19.60 7.72
C GLY A 82 -1.74 -20.49 8.78
N ALA A 83 -2.90 -20.10 9.33
CA ALA A 83 -3.52 -20.77 10.47
C ALA A 83 -4.49 -21.89 10.06
N LYS A 84 -5.42 -21.62 9.12
CA LYS A 84 -6.40 -22.66 8.72
C LYS A 84 -5.75 -23.81 7.95
N TRP A 85 -4.83 -23.52 7.03
CA TRP A 85 -4.13 -24.56 6.25
C TRP A 85 -2.82 -25.01 6.87
N LYS A 86 -2.44 -24.46 8.04
CA LYS A 86 -1.21 -24.79 8.78
C LYS A 86 0.07 -24.74 7.95
N TYR A 87 0.12 -23.88 6.93
CA TYR A 87 1.33 -23.67 6.12
C TYR A 87 2.40 -22.86 6.87
N GLY A 88 2.02 -22.23 7.99
CA GLY A 88 2.84 -21.36 8.81
C GLY A 88 2.60 -19.89 8.48
N LEU A 89 2.36 -19.07 9.50
CA LEU A 89 2.07 -17.64 9.36
C LEU A 89 3.20 -16.90 8.65
N ASN A 90 4.45 -17.26 8.92
CA ASN A 90 5.63 -16.57 8.39
C ASN A 90 5.72 -16.74 6.87
N ARG A 91 5.58 -17.99 6.39
CA ARG A 91 5.58 -18.28 4.95
C ARG A 91 4.39 -17.65 4.23
N ALA A 92 3.23 -17.59 4.90
CA ALA A 92 2.07 -16.88 4.37
C ALA A 92 2.36 -15.38 4.23
N CYS A 93 2.94 -14.74 5.24
CA CYS A 93 3.34 -13.33 5.18
C CYS A 93 4.32 -13.05 4.02
N GLU A 94 5.33 -13.90 3.82
CA GLU A 94 6.27 -13.76 2.69
C GLU A 94 5.57 -13.92 1.33
N PHE A 95 4.67 -14.89 1.21
CA PHE A 95 3.92 -15.12 -0.02
C PHE A 95 3.07 -13.89 -0.39
N PHE A 96 2.31 -13.36 0.57
CA PHE A 96 1.47 -12.19 0.33
C PHE A 96 2.27 -10.91 0.18
N ALA A 97 3.44 -10.77 0.81
CA ALA A 97 4.35 -9.64 0.59
C ALA A 97 4.73 -9.48 -0.90
N ASN A 98 4.92 -10.59 -1.61
CA ASN A 98 5.22 -10.57 -3.05
C ASN A 98 4.01 -10.17 -3.92
N GLU A 99 2.79 -10.35 -3.43
CA GLU A 99 1.54 -10.01 -4.14
C GLU A 99 1.15 -8.53 -3.96
N VAL A 100 1.57 -7.92 -2.85
CA VAL A 100 1.23 -6.53 -2.50
C VAL A 100 1.95 -5.53 -3.41
N LYS A 101 1.18 -4.62 -4.02
CA LYS A 101 1.71 -3.53 -4.87
C LYS A 101 2.33 -2.39 -4.07
N ASN A 102 1.77 -2.09 -2.89
CA ASN A 102 2.27 -1.02 -2.04
C ASN A 102 3.61 -1.44 -1.40
N LYS A 103 4.68 -0.73 -1.75
CA LYS A 103 6.04 -0.99 -1.27
C LYS A 103 6.15 -0.95 0.25
N PHE A 104 5.55 0.05 0.88
CA PHE A 104 5.59 0.22 2.34
C PHE A 104 4.98 -0.98 3.07
N PHE A 105 3.81 -1.43 2.61
CA PHE A 105 3.14 -2.56 3.24
C PHE A 105 3.82 -3.90 2.96
N ARG A 106 4.42 -4.06 1.77
CA ARG A 106 5.27 -5.21 1.45
C ARG A 106 6.47 -5.28 2.39
N ASP A 107 7.20 -4.18 2.55
CA ASP A 107 8.41 -4.14 3.37
C ASP A 107 8.08 -4.44 4.84
N PHE A 108 6.94 -3.93 5.33
CA PHE A 108 6.37 -4.32 6.63
C PHE A 108 6.12 -5.84 6.72
N LEU A 109 5.39 -6.43 5.77
CA LEU A 109 5.08 -7.87 5.79
C LEU A 109 6.33 -8.75 5.75
N THR A 110 7.35 -8.35 4.98
CA THR A 110 8.63 -9.07 4.93
C THR A 110 9.36 -9.02 6.26
N ARG A 111 9.46 -7.85 6.91
CA ARG A 111 10.05 -7.74 8.26
C ARG A 111 9.24 -8.52 9.29
N PHE A 112 7.91 -8.46 9.20
CA PHE A 112 7.04 -9.18 10.11
C PHE A 112 7.19 -10.71 9.99
N ALA A 113 7.35 -11.23 8.77
CA ALA A 113 7.61 -12.65 8.55
C ALA A 113 8.93 -13.13 9.19
N GLN A 114 9.96 -12.30 9.16
CA GLN A 114 11.24 -12.60 9.80
C GLN A 114 11.07 -12.69 11.32
N VAL A 115 10.42 -11.71 11.94
CA VAL A 115 10.15 -11.69 13.39
C VAL A 115 9.28 -12.87 13.83
N LEU A 116 8.23 -13.19 13.06
CA LEU A 116 7.40 -14.36 13.32
C LEU A 116 8.18 -15.68 13.23
N SER A 117 9.25 -15.73 12.42
CA SER A 117 10.17 -16.88 12.30
C SER A 117 11.12 -17.01 13.47
N LEU A 118 11.57 -15.89 14.02
CA LEU A 118 12.41 -15.88 15.21
C LEU A 118 11.60 -16.15 16.48
N GLY A 119 10.27 -15.96 16.43
CA GLY A 119 9.41 -16.15 17.59
C GLY A 119 9.58 -15.07 18.65
N GLU A 120 10.05 -13.90 18.23
CA GLU A 120 10.19 -12.73 19.09
C GLU A 120 8.83 -12.19 19.56
N ASP A 121 8.87 -11.33 20.57
CA ASP A 121 7.69 -10.68 21.12
C ASP A 121 7.04 -9.78 20.07
N THR A 122 5.81 -10.14 19.69
CA THR A 122 5.08 -9.49 18.60
C THR A 122 4.68 -8.06 18.96
N GLU A 123 4.40 -7.80 20.23
CA GLU A 123 4.04 -6.45 20.73
C GLU A 123 5.20 -5.47 20.55
N SER A 124 6.38 -5.83 21.06
CA SER A 124 7.58 -5.00 20.99
C SER A 124 7.96 -4.68 19.53
N PHE A 125 7.89 -5.68 18.64
CA PHE A 125 8.16 -5.48 17.22
C PHE A 125 7.15 -4.49 16.60
N LEU A 126 5.84 -4.75 16.76
CA LEU A 126 4.81 -3.91 16.17
C LEU A 126 4.86 -2.47 16.68
N GLN A 127 5.22 -2.27 17.94
CA GLN A 127 5.42 -0.93 18.50
C GLN A 127 6.54 -0.17 17.78
N SER A 128 7.71 -0.81 17.65
CA SER A 128 8.88 -0.18 17.01
C SER A 128 8.62 0.10 15.53
N GLU A 129 8.00 -0.84 14.82
CA GLU A 129 7.66 -0.73 13.40
C GLU A 129 6.62 0.39 13.16
N LEU A 130 5.61 0.48 14.03
CA LEU A 130 4.61 1.56 13.98
C LEU A 130 5.23 2.94 14.24
N GLN A 131 6.18 3.05 15.17
CA GLN A 131 6.88 4.32 15.40
C GLN A 131 7.71 4.76 14.19
N VAL A 132 8.41 3.83 13.54
CA VAL A 132 9.17 4.11 12.31
C VAL A 132 8.22 4.57 11.20
N ALA A 133 7.10 3.86 11.02
CA ALA A 133 6.05 4.21 10.08
C ALA A 133 5.46 5.61 10.31
N LEU A 134 5.14 5.95 11.56
CA LEU A 134 4.62 7.27 11.93
C LEU A 134 5.65 8.37 11.68
N THR A 135 6.91 8.13 12.00
CA THR A 135 7.99 9.11 11.78
C THR A 135 8.15 9.43 10.30
N ASP A 136 8.14 8.42 9.43
CA ASP A 136 8.18 8.64 7.98
C ASP A 136 6.95 9.41 7.47
N TYR A 137 5.78 9.07 8.00
CA TYR A 137 4.53 9.77 7.67
C TYR A 137 4.58 11.25 8.08
N PHE A 138 5.00 11.57 9.31
CA PHE A 138 5.14 12.95 9.77
C PHE A 138 6.16 13.73 8.95
N ALA A 139 7.33 13.15 8.69
CA ALA A 139 8.37 13.80 7.89
C ALA A 139 7.88 14.15 6.47
N ARG A 140 7.06 13.27 5.86
CA ARG A 140 6.41 13.57 4.58
C ARG A 140 5.40 14.69 4.70
N TYR A 141 4.53 14.62 5.70
CA TYR A 141 3.48 15.61 5.91
C TYR A 141 4.07 17.01 6.11
N GLU A 142 5.17 17.13 6.88
CA GLU A 142 5.92 18.37 7.05
C GLU A 142 6.43 18.94 5.73
N ARG A 143 7.02 18.11 4.85
CA ARG A 143 7.48 18.56 3.51
C ARG A 143 6.33 19.12 2.66
N ILE A 144 5.15 18.52 2.74
CA ILE A 144 3.95 19.01 2.04
C ILE A 144 3.52 20.35 2.62
N LEU A 145 3.47 20.48 3.95
CA LEU A 145 3.15 21.74 4.62
C LEU A 145 4.13 22.85 4.27
N GLU A 146 5.43 22.57 4.20
CA GLU A 146 6.43 23.54 3.77
C GLU A 146 6.20 23.99 2.33
N SER A 147 5.91 23.06 1.43
CA SER A 147 5.59 23.37 0.03
C SER A 147 4.34 24.26 -0.08
N LEU A 148 3.32 24.01 0.74
CA LEU A 148 2.12 24.84 0.82
C LEU A 148 2.41 26.23 1.39
N LYS A 149 3.27 26.35 2.40
CA LYS A 149 3.71 27.64 2.93
C LYS A 149 4.46 28.46 1.88
N LEU A 150 5.33 27.83 1.09
CA LEU A 150 6.03 28.50 -0.01
C LEU A 150 5.05 29.01 -1.08
N LEU A 151 4.07 28.18 -1.47
CA LEU A 151 3.02 28.58 -2.41
C LEU A 151 2.21 29.77 -1.89
N LEU A 152 1.82 29.75 -0.62
CA LEU A 152 1.10 30.85 0.03
C LEU A 152 1.96 32.13 0.07
N GLY A 153 3.26 31.99 0.37
CA GLY A 153 4.20 33.11 0.34
C GLY A 153 4.27 33.77 -1.03
N ILE A 154 4.37 32.98 -2.11
CA ILE A 154 4.37 33.50 -3.49
C ILE A 154 3.05 34.21 -3.80
N TYR A 155 1.90 33.60 -3.47
CA TYR A 155 0.59 34.23 -3.68
C TYR A 155 0.46 35.58 -2.95
N SER A 156 0.90 35.64 -1.67
CA SER A 156 0.85 36.86 -0.88
C SER A 156 1.74 37.97 -1.43
N THR A 157 2.77 37.67 -2.22
CA THR A 157 3.62 38.69 -2.87
C THR A 157 3.04 39.22 -4.18
N LEU A 158 2.08 38.52 -4.78
CA LEU A 158 1.44 38.91 -6.03
C LEU A 158 0.22 39.83 -5.83
N MET A 159 -0.35 39.85 -4.63
CA MET A 159 -1.48 40.70 -4.25
C MET A 159 -0.99 42.00 -3.61
#